data_AF-A0A534RKK8-F1
#
_entry.id   AF-A0A534RKK8-F1
#
_cell.length_a   1.000
_cell.length_b   1.000
_cell.length_c   1.000
_cell.angle_alpha   90.00
_cell.angle_beta   90.00
_cell.angle_gamma   90.00
#
_symmetry.space_group_name_H-M   'P 1'
#
loop_
_entity.id
_entity.type
_entity.pdbx_description
1 polymer ?
#
loop_
_entity_poly.entity_id
_entity_poly.type
_entity_poly.pdbx_seq_one_letter_code
_entity_poly.pdbx_strand_id
1 'polypeptide(L)'
;MFVNCPFDDEYESLYVALIAGLCGLGLTPRCVLEIPGGARNRLDRIFGLIRECGSSVHDLSRMTGRRGLPRFNMPFELGLAVAVSLSDTGHRWFLFESRPFRLQRTLSDVSGFDPYIHGGTARGILRELANAFLTPARETNVRDLERIHGHLRRLGPILKRRDRTALLFTARQFRDLVLAAQDFARKLGLLTSQRR
;
A
#
# COMPACT_ATOMS: atom_id res chain seq x y z
N MET A 1 4.61 4.88 6.59
CA MET A 1 4.51 3.59 5.90
C MET A 1 4.52 3.85 4.42
N PHE A 2 5.60 3.54 3.71
CA PHE A 2 5.64 3.75 2.26
C PHE A 2 4.85 2.66 1.54
N VAL A 3 4.16 3.02 0.46
CA VAL A 3 3.36 2.10 -0.35
C VAL A 3 3.81 2.18 -1.80
N ASN A 4 4.29 1.07 -2.31
CA ASN A 4 4.59 0.84 -3.73
C ASN A 4 3.66 -0.26 -4.24
N CYS A 5 2.74 0.09 -5.14
CA CYS A 5 1.73 -0.81 -5.66
C CYS A 5 1.32 -0.41 -7.10
N PRO A 6 0.66 -1.31 -7.85
CA PRO A 6 0.19 -1.01 -9.19
C PRO A 6 -0.88 0.08 -9.23
N PHE A 7 -0.77 1.00 -10.20
CA PHE A 7 -1.82 1.97 -10.52
C PHE A 7 -2.49 1.65 -11.84
N ASP A 8 -3.38 0.66 -11.81
CA ASP A 8 -4.23 0.28 -12.94
C ASP A 8 -5.64 -0.10 -12.48
N ASP A 9 -6.54 -0.20 -13.45
CA ASP A 9 -7.96 -0.51 -13.26
C ASP A 9 -8.20 -1.84 -12.51
N GLU A 10 -7.49 -2.90 -12.88
CA GLU A 10 -7.61 -4.21 -12.22
C GLU A 10 -7.11 -4.19 -10.77
N TYR A 11 -6.14 -3.33 -10.43
CA TYR A 11 -5.62 -3.21 -9.07
C TYR A 11 -6.42 -2.26 -8.17
N GLU A 12 -7.30 -1.42 -8.72
CA GLU A 12 -7.95 -0.35 -7.95
C GLU A 12 -8.70 -0.86 -6.71
N SER A 13 -9.39 -2.00 -6.80
CA SER A 13 -10.07 -2.58 -5.63
C SER A 13 -9.08 -3.06 -4.56
N LEU A 14 -7.90 -3.57 -4.95
CA LEU A 14 -6.85 -3.99 -4.02
C LEU A 14 -6.19 -2.77 -3.37
N TYR A 15 -5.96 -1.71 -4.13
CA TYR A 15 -5.46 -0.43 -3.63
C TYR A 15 -6.37 0.17 -2.53
N VAL A 16 -7.69 0.16 -2.72
CA VAL A 16 -8.62 0.63 -1.69
C VAL A 16 -8.57 -0.27 -0.44
N ALA A 17 -8.42 -1.58 -0.60
CA ALA A 17 -8.23 -2.51 0.52
C ALA A 17 -6.91 -2.27 1.25
N LEU A 18 -5.82 -2.02 0.51
CA LEU A 18 -4.49 -1.72 1.04
C LEU A 18 -4.53 -0.47 1.94
N ILE A 19 -5.14 0.62 1.47
CA ILE A 19 -5.31 1.85 2.26
C ILE A 19 -6.16 1.58 3.50
N ALA A 20 -7.29 0.88 3.36
CA ALA A 20 -8.18 0.56 4.47
C ALA A 20 -7.47 -0.28 5.55
N GLY A 21 -6.75 -1.32 5.15
CA GLY A 21 -6.01 -2.18 6.05
C GLY A 21 -4.92 -1.45 6.81
N LEU A 22 -4.06 -0.70 6.09
CA LEU A 22 -2.99 0.09 6.71
C LEU A 22 -3.53 1.11 7.72
N CYS A 23 -4.57 1.87 7.35
CA CYS A 23 -5.18 2.84 8.25
C CYS A 23 -5.88 2.16 9.45
N GLY A 24 -6.53 1.02 9.24
CA GLY A 24 -7.16 0.24 10.32
C GLY A 24 -6.16 -0.33 11.32
N LEU A 25 -4.94 -0.62 10.87
CA LEU A 25 -3.80 -1.02 11.71
C LEU A 25 -3.10 0.18 12.37
N GLY A 26 -3.62 1.41 12.21
CA GLY A 26 -3.05 2.63 12.79
C GLY A 26 -1.82 3.16 12.06
N LEU A 27 -1.53 2.65 10.87
CA LEU A 27 -0.44 3.12 10.03
C LEU A 27 -0.94 4.27 9.15
N THR A 28 -0.06 5.25 8.90
CA THR A 28 -0.33 6.32 7.92
C THR A 28 0.41 5.98 6.62
N PRO A 29 -0.31 5.53 5.57
CA PRO A 29 0.31 5.23 4.29
C PRO A 29 0.78 6.52 3.61
N ARG A 30 1.93 6.42 2.96
CA ARG A 30 2.54 7.45 2.12
C ARG A 30 2.86 6.81 0.78
N CYS A 31 2.65 7.50 -0.34
CA CYS A 31 2.94 6.93 -1.66
C CYS A 31 3.44 7.96 -2.67
N VAL A 32 3.95 7.46 -3.79
CA VAL A 32 4.53 8.29 -4.86
C VAL A 32 3.55 9.29 -5.49
N LEU A 33 2.22 9.12 -5.30
CA LEU A 33 1.21 10.07 -5.76
C LEU A 33 1.33 11.43 -5.06
N GLU A 34 1.95 11.48 -3.88
CA GLU A 34 2.19 12.74 -3.16
C GLU A 34 3.31 13.59 -3.76
N ILE A 35 4.12 13.01 -4.65
CA ILE A 35 5.22 13.71 -5.32
C ILE A 35 4.63 14.53 -6.48
N PRO A 36 4.81 15.87 -6.50
CA PRO A 36 4.31 16.71 -7.58
C PRO A 36 4.87 16.31 -8.95
N GLY A 37 4.02 16.33 -9.99
CA GLY A 37 4.43 16.04 -11.36
C GLY A 37 5.47 17.04 -11.88
N GLY A 38 6.40 16.58 -12.73
CA GLY A 38 7.43 17.42 -13.35
C GLY A 38 8.56 17.85 -12.41
N ALA A 39 8.60 17.34 -11.18
CA ALA A 39 9.69 17.62 -10.26
C ALA A 39 11.02 17.08 -10.82
N ARG A 40 12.01 17.98 -11.01
CA ARG A 40 13.42 17.57 -11.08
C ARG A 40 13.73 16.73 -9.83
N ASN A 41 14.56 15.70 -9.97
CA ASN A 41 14.98 14.81 -8.87
C ASN A 41 13.87 13.90 -8.30
N ARG A 42 12.98 13.36 -9.15
CA ARG A 42 11.93 12.40 -8.71
C ARG A 42 12.50 11.23 -7.93
N LEU A 43 13.67 10.70 -8.33
CA LEU A 43 14.34 9.60 -7.65
C LEU A 43 14.69 9.96 -6.21
N ASP A 44 15.35 11.10 -6.00
CA ASP A 44 15.74 11.58 -4.67
C ASP A 44 14.52 11.75 -3.75
N ARG A 45 13.38 12.17 -4.29
CA ARG A 45 12.13 12.31 -3.54
C ARG A 45 11.52 10.97 -3.15
N ILE A 46 11.55 9.98 -4.03
CA ILE A 46 11.10 8.61 -3.71
C ILE A 46 12.01 8.04 -2.62
N PHE A 47 13.31 8.16 -2.81
CA PHE A 47 14.29 7.71 -1.82
C PHE A 47 14.11 8.40 -0.47
N GLY A 48 13.93 9.73 -0.46
CA GLY A 48 13.62 10.50 0.75
C GLY A 48 12.32 10.03 1.42
N LEU A 49 11.25 9.82 0.64
CA LEU A 49 9.96 9.35 1.16
C LEU A 49 10.05 7.95 1.79
N ILE A 50 10.84 7.05 1.19
CA ILE A 50 11.13 5.73 1.76
C ILE A 50 11.87 5.89 3.09
N ARG A 51 12.92 6.73 3.14
CA ARG A 51 13.72 6.98 4.36
C ARG A 51 12.93 7.62 5.50
N GLU A 52 11.97 8.49 5.18
CA GLU A 52 11.06 9.09 6.16
C GLU A 52 10.09 8.06 6.78
N CYS A 53 9.90 6.91 6.12
CA CYS A 53 9.04 5.85 6.62
C CYS A 53 9.87 4.81 7.39
N GLY A 54 9.44 4.43 8.60
CA GLY A 54 10.06 3.30 9.32
C GLY A 54 9.76 1.93 8.68
N SER A 55 8.79 1.85 7.77
CA SER A 55 8.50 0.63 7.02
C SER A 55 7.85 0.89 5.66
N SER A 56 7.87 -0.11 4.78
CA SER A 56 7.28 -0.08 3.43
C SER A 56 6.54 -1.37 3.05
N VAL A 57 5.48 -1.24 2.25
CA VAL A 57 4.79 -2.36 1.60
C VAL A 57 4.99 -2.25 0.10
N HIS A 58 5.40 -3.34 -0.52
CA HIS A 58 5.68 -3.48 -1.94
C HIS A 58 4.82 -4.59 -2.54
N ASP A 59 3.87 -4.25 -3.40
CA ASP A 59 3.03 -5.23 -4.09
C ASP A 59 3.54 -5.41 -5.53
N LEU A 60 4.08 -6.60 -5.82
CA LEU A 60 4.60 -6.96 -7.14
C LEU A 60 3.65 -7.83 -7.96
N SER A 61 2.37 -7.92 -7.56
CA SER A 61 1.38 -8.78 -8.22
C SER A 61 1.13 -8.49 -9.69
N ARG A 62 1.47 -7.27 -10.14
CA ARG A 62 1.29 -6.81 -11.52
C ARG A 62 2.56 -6.18 -12.09
N MET A 63 3.59 -6.99 -12.29
CA MET A 63 4.82 -6.59 -12.99
C MET A 63 4.67 -6.43 -14.50
N THR A 64 3.50 -6.68 -15.08
CA THR A 64 3.22 -6.47 -16.51
C THR A 64 2.21 -5.33 -16.67
N GLY A 65 2.57 -4.34 -17.49
CA GLY A 65 1.76 -3.18 -17.84
C GLY A 65 0.82 -3.44 -19.01
N ARG A 66 0.17 -2.35 -19.42
CA ARG A 66 -0.63 -2.35 -20.65
C ARG A 66 0.25 -2.76 -21.83
N ARG A 67 -0.29 -3.59 -22.73
CA ARG A 67 0.40 -4.13 -23.92
C ARG A 67 1.55 -5.12 -23.62
N GLY A 68 1.58 -5.71 -22.42
CA GLY A 68 2.56 -6.77 -22.11
C GLY A 68 3.95 -6.27 -21.73
N LEU A 69 4.15 -4.96 -21.63
CA LEU A 69 5.45 -4.38 -21.29
C LEU A 69 5.76 -4.56 -19.78
N PRO A 70 6.99 -4.90 -19.39
CA PRO A 70 7.37 -4.98 -17.98
C PRO A 70 7.23 -3.64 -17.24
N ARG A 71 6.81 -3.68 -15.97
CA ARG A 71 6.79 -2.55 -15.04
C ARG A 71 8.03 -2.60 -14.15
N PHE A 72 9.15 -2.12 -14.67
CA PHE A 72 10.41 -2.11 -13.91
C PHE A 72 10.42 -1.17 -12.71
N ASN A 73 9.56 -0.15 -12.69
CA ASN A 73 9.53 0.84 -11.62
C ASN A 73 9.20 0.23 -10.26
N MET A 74 8.27 -0.73 -10.17
CA MET A 74 7.92 -1.30 -8.86
C MET A 74 9.05 -2.16 -8.28
N PRO A 75 9.69 -3.10 -9.02
CA PRO A 75 10.91 -3.76 -8.57
C PRO A 75 12.05 -2.78 -8.23
N PHE A 76 12.22 -1.71 -9.02
CA PHE A 76 13.24 -0.70 -8.77
C PHE A 76 13.01 0.02 -7.43
N GLU A 77 11.77 0.45 -7.16
CA GLU A 77 11.38 1.06 -5.88
C GLU A 77 11.52 0.09 -4.69
N LEU A 78 11.30 -1.22 -4.88
CA LEU A 78 11.65 -2.25 -3.89
C LEU A 78 13.15 -2.29 -3.63
N GLY A 79 13.98 -2.26 -4.68
CA GLY A 79 15.44 -2.20 -4.55
C GLY A 79 15.92 -1.02 -3.71
N LEU A 80 15.29 0.16 -3.86
CA LEU A 80 15.59 1.31 -2.99
C LEU A 80 15.24 1.05 -1.53
N ALA A 81 14.08 0.44 -1.25
CA ALA A 81 13.68 0.10 0.12
C ALA A 81 14.61 -0.94 0.77
N VAL A 82 15.06 -1.94 -0.01
CA VAL A 82 16.07 -2.92 0.43
C VAL A 82 17.38 -2.22 0.74
N ALA A 83 17.86 -1.33 -0.12
CA ALA A 83 19.09 -0.57 0.13
C ALA A 83 18.99 0.30 1.40
N VAL A 84 17.84 0.96 1.63
CA VAL A 84 17.59 1.73 2.85
C VAL A 84 17.59 0.82 4.09
N SER A 85 16.99 -0.36 4.00
CA SER A 85 16.97 -1.37 5.07
C SER A 85 18.37 -1.86 5.43
N LEU A 86 19.22 -2.11 4.43
CA LEU A 86 20.61 -2.53 4.60
C LEU A 86 21.52 -1.41 5.15
N SER A 87 21.11 -0.14 5.08
CA SER A 87 21.89 1.02 5.53
C SER A 87 21.72 1.35 7.02
N ASP A 88 21.41 0.35 7.86
CA ASP A 88 21.22 0.46 9.32
C ASP A 88 20.17 1.50 9.78
N THR A 89 19.16 1.75 8.95
CA THR A 89 18.06 2.68 9.28
C THR A 89 16.96 2.05 10.13
N GLY A 90 17.01 0.73 10.35
CA GLY A 90 15.91 -0.04 10.94
C GLY A 90 14.66 -0.13 10.04
N HIS A 91 14.74 0.29 8.77
CA HIS A 91 13.61 0.24 7.84
C HIS A 91 13.20 -1.21 7.56
N ARG A 92 11.94 -1.54 7.83
CA ARG A 92 11.35 -2.85 7.50
C ARG A 92 10.57 -2.78 6.20
N TRP A 93 10.68 -3.79 5.37
CA TRP A 93 9.92 -3.85 4.12
C TRP A 93 9.16 -5.17 4.03
N PHE A 94 7.98 -5.12 3.43
CA PHE A 94 7.05 -6.25 3.31
C PHE A 94 6.65 -6.43 1.87
N LEU A 95 6.77 -7.66 1.37
CA LEU A 95 6.52 -8.00 -0.03
C LEU A 95 5.19 -8.69 -0.19
N PHE A 96 4.34 -8.21 -1.08
CA PHE A 96 3.02 -8.74 -1.37
C PHE A 96 2.96 -9.25 -2.80
N GLU A 97 2.24 -10.34 -3.01
CA GLU A 97 2.07 -10.95 -4.33
C GLU A 97 0.72 -11.69 -4.44
N SER A 98 0.20 -11.81 -5.66
CA SER A 98 -1.05 -12.48 -5.96
C SER A 98 -0.92 -14.00 -6.05
N ARG A 99 0.22 -14.52 -6.50
CA ARG A 99 0.44 -15.96 -6.75
C ARG A 99 1.74 -16.46 -6.11
N PRO A 100 1.72 -17.63 -5.46
CA PRO A 100 2.94 -18.22 -4.92
C PRO A 100 3.94 -18.52 -6.02
N PHE A 101 5.24 -18.52 -5.67
CA PHE A 101 6.37 -18.88 -6.55
C PHE A 101 6.59 -18.01 -7.80
N ARG A 102 5.73 -17.02 -8.09
CA ARG A 102 5.91 -16.14 -9.26
C ARG A 102 7.20 -15.33 -9.16
N LEU A 103 7.47 -14.77 -7.98
CA LEU A 103 8.65 -13.92 -7.77
C LEU A 103 9.96 -14.68 -7.87
N GLN A 104 10.00 -15.98 -7.51
CA GLN A 104 11.20 -16.81 -7.66
C GLN A 104 11.68 -16.89 -9.13
N ARG A 105 10.78 -16.70 -10.10
CA ARG A 105 11.11 -16.71 -11.53
C ARG A 105 11.60 -15.37 -12.06
N THR A 106 11.36 -14.27 -11.35
CA THR A 106 11.58 -12.91 -11.87
C THR A 106 12.48 -12.04 -10.99
N LEU A 107 12.62 -12.38 -9.70
CA LEU A 107 13.40 -11.69 -8.68
C LEU A 107 13.94 -12.73 -7.68
N SER A 108 14.79 -13.64 -8.17
CA SER A 108 15.35 -14.74 -7.37
C SER A 108 16.17 -14.26 -6.17
N ASP A 109 16.83 -13.10 -6.24
CA ASP A 109 17.62 -12.59 -5.11
C ASP A 109 16.75 -12.20 -3.91
N VAL A 110 15.45 -12.01 -4.13
CA VAL A 110 14.44 -11.76 -3.08
C VAL A 110 13.85 -13.07 -2.53
N SER A 111 14.24 -14.24 -3.05
CA SER A 111 13.67 -15.55 -2.66
C SER A 111 13.91 -15.96 -1.21
N GLY A 112 14.78 -15.26 -0.48
CA GLY A 112 14.95 -15.41 0.96
C GLY A 112 13.89 -14.70 1.81
N PHE A 113 13.00 -13.92 1.18
CA PHE A 113 11.89 -13.24 1.82
C PHE A 113 10.56 -13.86 1.39
N ASP A 114 9.78 -14.33 2.35
CA ASP A 114 8.47 -14.93 2.08
C ASP A 114 7.44 -13.84 1.74
N PRO A 115 6.93 -13.77 0.50
CA PRO A 115 5.91 -12.80 0.14
C PRO A 115 4.57 -13.16 0.78
N TYR A 116 3.84 -12.14 1.20
CA TYR A 116 2.46 -12.28 1.64
C TYR A 116 1.53 -12.48 0.44
N ILE A 117 0.94 -13.68 0.34
CA ILE A 117 0.14 -14.08 -0.83
C ILE A 117 -1.34 -13.71 -0.64
N HIS A 118 -1.79 -12.67 -1.34
CA HIS A 118 -3.16 -12.14 -1.20
C HIS A 118 -4.18 -12.73 -2.20
N GLY A 119 -3.74 -13.55 -3.16
CA GLY A 119 -4.62 -14.25 -4.10
C GLY A 119 -5.37 -13.33 -5.08
N GLY A 120 -4.94 -12.08 -5.25
CA GLY A 120 -5.66 -11.11 -6.09
C GLY A 120 -6.98 -10.60 -5.50
N THR A 121 -7.21 -10.78 -4.20
CA THR A 121 -8.47 -10.38 -3.55
C THR A 121 -8.26 -9.27 -2.52
N ALA A 122 -9.26 -8.38 -2.38
CA ALA A 122 -9.27 -7.35 -1.34
C ALA A 122 -9.20 -7.97 0.07
N ARG A 123 -10.00 -9.01 0.36
CA ARG A 123 -9.95 -9.73 1.64
C ARG A 123 -8.58 -10.34 1.90
N GLY A 124 -7.92 -10.85 0.86
CA GLY A 124 -6.55 -11.36 0.96
C GLY A 124 -5.56 -10.28 1.36
N ILE A 125 -5.63 -9.08 0.77
CA ILE A 125 -4.78 -7.94 1.18
C ILE A 125 -4.99 -7.63 2.66
N LEU A 126 -6.23 -7.54 3.12
CA LEU A 126 -6.53 -7.23 4.51
C LEU A 126 -6.00 -8.30 5.47
N ARG A 127 -6.16 -9.59 5.12
CA ARG A 127 -5.62 -10.72 5.90
C ARG A 127 -4.10 -10.66 5.96
N GLU A 128 -3.45 -10.47 4.83
CA GLU A 128 -1.99 -10.44 4.75
C GLU A 128 -1.38 -9.22 5.44
N LEU A 129 -2.06 -8.07 5.41
CA LEU A 129 -1.67 -6.91 6.23
C LEU A 129 -1.78 -7.22 7.72
N ALA A 130 -2.86 -7.90 8.16
CA ALA A 130 -2.99 -8.31 9.55
C ALA A 130 -1.88 -9.28 9.97
N ASN A 131 -1.49 -10.21 9.09
CA ASN A 131 -0.34 -11.11 9.31
C ASN A 131 1.00 -10.35 9.36
N ALA A 132 1.19 -9.38 8.48
CA ALA A 132 2.43 -8.61 8.39
C ALA A 132 2.68 -7.71 9.61
N PHE A 133 1.60 -7.16 10.18
CA PHE A 133 1.65 -6.20 11.28
C PHE A 133 1.03 -6.74 12.57
N LEU A 134 1.19 -8.05 12.83
CA LEU A 134 0.75 -8.69 14.07
C LEU A 134 1.27 -7.90 15.28
N THR A 135 0.35 -7.33 16.06
CA THR A 135 0.69 -6.65 17.31
C THR A 135 0.01 -7.37 18.47
N PRO A 136 0.75 -7.83 19.50
CA PRO A 136 0.16 -8.51 20.67
C PRO A 136 -0.86 -7.67 21.43
N ALA A 137 -0.79 -6.33 21.32
CA ALA A 137 -1.57 -5.40 22.11
C ALA A 137 -2.98 -5.10 21.57
N ARG A 138 -3.26 -5.43 20.30
CA ARG A 138 -4.56 -5.21 19.66
C ARG A 138 -4.79 -6.25 18.58
N GLU A 139 -5.65 -7.21 18.85
CA GLU A 139 -6.12 -8.18 17.87
C GLU A 139 -7.08 -7.45 16.89
N THR A 140 -6.51 -6.68 15.96
CA THR A 140 -7.31 -6.04 14.90
C THR A 140 -7.79 -7.15 13.99
N ASN A 141 -9.03 -7.58 14.17
CA ASN A 141 -9.63 -8.63 13.36
C ASN A 141 -9.83 -8.11 11.92
N VAL A 142 -9.54 -8.96 10.94
CA VAL A 142 -9.79 -8.72 9.52
C VAL A 142 -11.21 -8.20 9.25
N ARG A 143 -12.21 -8.61 10.05
CA ARG A 143 -13.59 -8.10 9.94
C ARG A 143 -13.70 -6.58 10.09
N ASP A 144 -12.94 -5.96 10.99
CA ASP A 144 -12.97 -4.50 11.14
C ASP A 144 -12.29 -3.79 9.97
N LEU A 145 -11.22 -4.38 9.44
CA LEU A 145 -10.58 -3.90 8.21
C LEU A 145 -11.54 -3.99 7.01
N GLU A 146 -12.36 -5.06 6.93
CA GLU A 146 -13.38 -5.22 5.90
C GLU A 146 -14.46 -4.14 5.99
N ARG A 147 -14.82 -3.69 7.20
CA ARG A 147 -15.78 -2.58 7.41
C ARG A 147 -15.22 -1.25 6.90
N ILE A 148 -13.95 -0.96 7.17
CA ILE A 148 -13.26 0.24 6.63
C ILE A 148 -13.20 0.15 5.11
N HIS A 149 -12.77 -0.99 4.56
CA HIS A 149 -12.73 -1.21 3.11
C HIS A 149 -14.11 -1.00 2.46
N GLY A 150 -15.18 -1.54 3.06
CA GLY A 150 -16.54 -1.33 2.60
C GLY A 150 -16.99 0.14 2.64
N HIS A 151 -16.54 0.91 3.63
CA HIS A 151 -16.76 2.36 3.68
C HIS A 151 -16.06 3.08 2.53
N LEU A 152 -14.76 2.83 2.31
CA LEU A 152 -13.99 3.45 1.23
C LEU A 152 -14.50 3.06 -0.16
N ARG A 153 -14.94 1.81 -0.35
CA ARG A 153 -15.50 1.34 -1.62
C ARG A 153 -16.77 2.12 -2.01
N ARG A 154 -17.58 2.54 -1.03
CA ARG A 154 -18.74 3.42 -1.26
C ARG A 154 -18.34 4.86 -1.56
N LEU A 155 -17.23 5.32 -0.97
CA LEU A 155 -16.67 6.65 -1.21
C LEU A 155 -16.03 6.79 -2.60
N GLY A 156 -15.40 5.72 -3.12
CA GLY A 156 -14.67 5.73 -4.39
C GLY A 156 -15.45 6.34 -5.57
N PRO A 157 -16.67 5.88 -5.90
CA PRO A 157 -17.46 6.47 -6.98
C PRO A 157 -17.78 7.96 -6.79
N ILE A 158 -17.91 8.43 -5.54
CA ILE A 158 -18.16 9.84 -5.23
C ILE A 158 -16.92 10.66 -5.58
N LEU A 159 -15.73 10.20 -5.16
CA LEU A 159 -14.46 10.86 -5.46
C LEU A 159 -14.17 10.91 -6.97
N LYS A 160 -14.44 9.80 -7.69
CA LYS A 160 -14.30 9.74 -9.16
C LYS A 160 -15.20 10.77 -9.86
N ARG A 161 -16.47 10.85 -9.47
CA ARG A 161 -17.42 11.84 -10.03
C ARG A 161 -17.00 13.28 -9.71
N ARG A 162 -16.61 13.54 -8.46
CA ARG A 162 -16.18 14.87 -8.00
C ARG A 162 -14.96 15.36 -8.78
N ASP A 163 -13.95 14.51 -8.93
CA ASP A 163 -12.68 14.88 -9.56
C ASP A 163 -12.63 14.59 -11.07
N ARG A 164 -13.73 14.07 -11.64
CA ARG A 164 -13.87 13.70 -13.05
C ARG A 164 -12.77 12.74 -13.54
N THR A 165 -12.43 11.75 -12.72
CA THR A 165 -11.43 10.73 -13.05
C THR A 165 -12.05 9.35 -13.24
N ALA A 166 -11.44 8.53 -14.09
CA ALA A 166 -11.83 7.12 -14.25
C ALA A 166 -11.35 6.24 -13.08
N LEU A 167 -10.22 6.60 -12.47
CA LEU A 167 -9.54 5.83 -11.43
C LEU A 167 -9.21 6.68 -10.19
N LEU A 168 -8.93 6.04 -9.05
CA LEU A 168 -8.66 6.63 -7.73
C LEU A 168 -7.18 6.96 -7.45
N PHE A 169 -6.36 7.10 -8.49
CA PHE A 169 -4.90 7.24 -8.37
C PHE A 169 -4.41 8.70 -8.46
N THR A 170 -5.16 9.66 -7.93
CA THR A 170 -4.67 11.05 -7.80
C THR A 170 -4.24 11.34 -6.37
N ALA A 171 -3.32 12.30 -6.21
CA ALA A 171 -2.83 12.74 -4.89
C ALA A 171 -3.98 13.16 -3.95
N ARG A 172 -4.97 13.88 -4.47
CA ARG A 172 -6.14 14.33 -3.72
C ARG A 172 -7.00 13.16 -3.28
N GLN A 173 -7.28 12.21 -4.17
CA GLN A 173 -8.09 11.04 -3.86
C GLN A 173 -7.39 10.11 -2.87
N PHE A 174 -6.08 9.92 -3.00
CA PHE A 174 -5.28 9.20 -2.01
C PHE A 174 -5.44 9.83 -0.63
N ARG A 175 -5.24 11.15 -0.51
CA ARG A 175 -5.42 11.87 0.76
C ARG A 175 -6.82 11.69 1.33
N ASP A 176 -7.85 11.83 0.50
CA ASP A 176 -9.25 11.70 0.96
C ASP A 176 -9.58 10.28 1.42
N LEU A 177 -9.07 9.25 0.73
CA LEU A 177 -9.23 7.86 1.15
C LEU A 177 -8.53 7.59 2.48
N VAL A 178 -7.31 8.10 2.67
CA VAL A 178 -6.56 7.95 3.93
C VAL A 178 -7.29 8.62 5.09
N LEU A 179 -7.73 9.87 4.91
CA LEU A 179 -8.47 10.60 5.95
C LEU A 179 -9.79 9.91 6.31
N ALA A 180 -10.56 9.49 5.30
CA ALA A 180 -11.81 8.78 5.52
C ALA A 180 -11.60 7.43 6.23
N ALA A 181 -10.51 6.71 5.89
CA ALA A 181 -10.18 5.44 6.52
C ALA A 181 -9.80 5.62 7.98
N GLN A 182 -8.96 6.62 8.29
CA GLN A 182 -8.56 6.94 9.66
C GLN A 182 -9.74 7.39 10.52
N ASP A 183 -10.62 8.24 9.98
CA ASP A 183 -11.82 8.68 10.68
C ASP A 183 -12.77 7.52 10.97
N PHE A 184 -12.93 6.61 10.00
CA PHE A 184 -13.76 5.42 10.20
C PHE A 184 -13.12 4.46 11.22
N ALA A 185 -11.80 4.25 11.16
CA ALA A 185 -11.06 3.43 12.12
C ALA A 185 -11.16 3.99 13.56
N ARG A 186 -11.12 5.33 13.75
CA ARG A 186 -11.40 5.99 15.04
C ARG A 186 -12.82 5.71 15.53
N LYS A 187 -13.82 5.80 14.65
CA LYS A 187 -15.23 5.49 14.98
C LYS A 187 -15.42 4.03 15.40
N LEU A 188 -14.59 3.12 14.89
CA LEU A 188 -14.56 1.72 15.29
C LEU A 188 -13.75 1.46 16.58
N GLY A 189 -13.12 2.47 17.17
CA GLY A 189 -12.28 2.31 18.36
C GLY A 189 -10.91 1.68 18.11
N LEU A 190 -10.51 1.49 16.85
CA LEU A 190 -9.23 0.88 16.49
C LEU A 190 -8.05 1.83 16.71
N LEU A 191 -8.30 3.13 16.63
CA LEU A 191 -7.31 4.19 16.84
C LEU A 191 -7.69 4.95 18.11
N THR A 192 -6.73 5.14 19.02
CA THR A 192 -6.91 6.05 20.14
C THR A 192 -7.07 7.47 19.59
N SER A 193 -8.07 8.21 20.07
CA SER A 193 -8.11 9.66 19.86
C SER A 193 -6.81 10.23 20.41
N GLN A 194 -5.99 10.86 19.56
CA GLN A 194 -4.91 11.68 20.08
C GLN A 194 -5.58 12.76 20.94
N ARG A 195 -5.26 12.78 22.24
CA ARG A 195 -5.49 13.96 23.05
C ARG A 195 -4.72 15.08 22.35
N ARG A 196 -5.46 16.11 21.94
CA ARG A 196 -4.90 17.37 21.46
C ARG A 196 -3.96 17.96 22.49
#